data_AF-A0A3B6C3U4-F1
#
_entry.id   AF-A0A3B6C3U4-F1
#
_cell.length_a   1.000
_cell.length_b   1.000
_cell.length_c   1.000
_cell.angle_alpha   90.00
_cell.angle_beta   90.00
_cell.angle_gamma   90.00
#
_symmetry.space_group_name_H-M   'P 1'
#
loop_
_entity.id
_entity.type
_entity.pdbx_description
1 polymer ?
#
loop_
_entity_poly.entity_id
_entity_poly.type
_entity_poly.pdbx_seq_one_letter_code
_entity_poly.pdbx_strand_id
1 'polypeptide(L)'
;MQRVDAISMDYIQRDEEFMFDAVTIRRMERVVLGALEWRARSVTPLAFLGFFLSACFPPPRHPALLDAVKERAVDLLLRAQPEVKMAEFSPSVVAASALLAAAGEIAVAHLPAFQAAVAACPFVNSLRECGEVMAAVCGVVGVGVGVGPAASADTPVTVLGHGHYRSASSESDRTVGSAANVADAKKRCMGPPSQWG
;
A
#
# COMPACT_ATOMS: atom_id res chain seq x y z
N MET A 1 -1.49 -32.26 0.17
CA MET A 1 -2.03 -31.30 -0.82
C MET A 1 -3.55 -31.40 -0.76
N GLN A 2 -4.22 -30.45 -0.11
CA GLN A 2 -5.67 -30.31 -0.29
C GLN A 2 -5.91 -29.97 -1.77
N ARG A 3 -6.76 -30.73 -2.46
CA ARG A 3 -7.27 -30.30 -3.75
C ARG A 3 -8.18 -29.13 -3.45
N VAL A 4 -7.84 -27.96 -3.98
CA VAL A 4 -8.80 -26.86 -4.07
C VAL A 4 -9.82 -27.32 -5.10
N ASP A 5 -11.11 -27.29 -4.74
CA ASP A 5 -12.17 -27.63 -5.67
C ASP A 5 -12.07 -26.74 -6.91
N ALA A 6 -12.24 -27.35 -8.09
CA ALA A 6 -12.22 -26.59 -9.33
C ALA A 6 -13.34 -25.53 -9.28
N ILE A 7 -13.00 -24.28 -9.55
CA ILE A 7 -13.98 -23.19 -9.62
C ILE A 7 -15.00 -23.57 -10.70
N SER A 8 -16.25 -23.72 -10.30
CA SER A 8 -17.31 -24.12 -11.22
C SER A 8 -17.76 -22.94 -12.08
N MET A 9 -18.21 -23.24 -13.30
CA MET A 9 -18.63 -22.23 -14.27
C MET A 9 -19.86 -21.44 -13.77
N ASP A 10 -20.75 -22.08 -13.01
CA ASP A 10 -21.88 -21.41 -12.36
C ASP A 10 -21.40 -20.41 -11.29
N TYR A 11 -20.30 -20.68 -10.59
CA TYR A 11 -19.73 -19.74 -9.63
C TYR A 11 -19.22 -18.46 -10.30
N ILE A 12 -18.54 -18.58 -11.45
CA ILE A 12 -18.02 -17.43 -12.22
C ILE A 12 -19.17 -16.57 -12.77
N GLN A 13 -20.29 -17.18 -13.10
CA GLN A 13 -21.47 -16.50 -13.66
C GLN A 13 -22.46 -15.99 -12.59
N ARG A 14 -22.26 -16.30 -11.30
CA ARG A 14 -23.14 -15.86 -10.21
C ARG A 14 -22.99 -14.38 -9.87
N ASP A 15 -21.87 -13.76 -10.22
CA ASP A 15 -21.75 -12.30 -10.18
C ASP A 15 -22.53 -11.73 -11.37
N GLU A 16 -23.68 -11.09 -11.09
CA GLU A 16 -24.63 -10.58 -12.09
C GLU A 16 -24.04 -9.52 -13.05
N GLU A 17 -22.78 -9.12 -12.86
CA GLU A 17 -22.07 -8.16 -13.70
C GLU A 17 -21.33 -8.80 -14.89
N PHE A 18 -21.09 -10.12 -14.88
CA PHE A 18 -20.35 -10.80 -15.95
C PHE A 18 -21.26 -11.33 -17.07
N MET A 19 -21.30 -10.59 -18.17
CA MET A 19 -22.12 -10.89 -19.37
C MET A 19 -21.65 -12.08 -20.23
N PHE A 20 -20.67 -12.88 -19.80
CA PHE A 20 -20.07 -13.91 -20.67
C PHE A 20 -20.77 -15.26 -20.53
N ASP A 21 -21.29 -15.78 -21.65
CA ASP A 21 -21.84 -17.13 -21.70
C ASP A 21 -20.75 -18.20 -21.54
N ALA A 22 -21.17 -19.42 -21.17
CA ALA A 22 -20.29 -20.56 -20.97
C ALA A 22 -19.42 -20.87 -22.21
N VAL A 23 -19.97 -20.64 -23.40
CA VAL A 23 -19.30 -20.89 -24.68
C VAL A 23 -18.14 -19.90 -24.87
N THR A 24 -18.36 -18.63 -24.55
CA THR A 24 -17.36 -17.57 -24.63
C THR A 24 -16.25 -17.79 -23.62
N ILE A 25 -16.58 -18.17 -22.37
CA ILE A 25 -15.59 -18.50 -21.33
C ILE A 25 -14.68 -19.64 -21.80
N ARG A 26 -15.25 -20.75 -22.30
CA ARG A 26 -14.46 -21.90 -22.79
C ARG A 26 -13.59 -21.56 -24.01
N ARG A 27 -14.10 -20.72 -24.91
CA ARG A 27 -13.32 -20.24 -26.05
C ARG A 27 -12.14 -19.39 -25.57
N MET A 28 -12.37 -18.49 -24.61
CA MET A 28 -11.32 -17.65 -24.04
C MET A 28 -10.29 -18.47 -23.27
N GLU A 29 -10.72 -19.47 -22.50
CA GLU A 29 -9.84 -20.41 -21.81
C GLU A 29 -8.85 -21.06 -22.79
N ARG A 30 -9.33 -21.57 -23.92
CA ARG A 30 -8.47 -22.19 -24.94
C ARG A 30 -7.52 -21.18 -25.60
N VAL A 31 -7.97 -19.94 -25.82
CA VAL A 31 -7.12 -18.86 -26.36
C VAL A 31 -6.00 -18.52 -25.38
N VAL A 32 -6.32 -18.32 -24.10
CA VAL A 32 -5.34 -18.00 -23.05
C VAL A 32 -4.35 -19.16 -22.86
N LEU A 33 -4.85 -20.40 -22.71
CA LEU A 33 -3.98 -21.57 -22.57
C LEU A 33 -3.10 -21.78 -23.81
N GLY A 34 -3.65 -21.56 -25.02
CA GLY A 34 -2.88 -21.60 -26.26
C GLY A 34 -1.77 -20.54 -26.29
N ALA A 35 -2.09 -19.30 -25.94
CA ALA A 35 -1.13 -18.19 -25.90
C ALA A 35 -0.04 -18.40 -24.84
N LEU A 36 -0.37 -19.03 -23.72
CA LEU A 36 0.58 -19.39 -22.66
C LEU A 36 1.33 -20.71 -22.96
N GLU A 37 1.14 -21.33 -24.12
CA GLU A 37 1.70 -22.65 -24.45
C GLU A 37 1.40 -23.73 -23.39
N TRP A 38 0.20 -23.67 -22.79
CA TRP A 38 -0.23 -24.52 -21.68
C TRP A 38 0.63 -24.40 -20.40
N ARG A 39 1.50 -23.40 -20.32
CA ARG A 39 2.33 -23.11 -19.13
C ARG A 39 1.56 -22.27 -18.11
N ALA A 40 0.42 -22.77 -17.65
CA ALA A 40 -0.43 -22.11 -16.66
C ALA A 40 0.13 -22.15 -15.22
N ARG A 41 1.28 -22.81 -15.01
CA ARG A 41 1.93 -22.93 -13.70
C ARG A 41 2.97 -21.82 -13.53
N SER A 42 2.53 -20.63 -13.16
CA SER A 42 3.43 -19.54 -12.78
C SER A 42 4.05 -19.78 -11.39
N VAL A 43 5.25 -19.26 -11.18
CA VAL A 43 5.85 -19.18 -9.85
C VAL A 43 5.31 -17.91 -9.19
N THR A 44 4.68 -18.04 -8.03
CA THR A 44 4.10 -16.92 -7.28
C THR A 44 4.93 -16.60 -6.03
N PRO A 45 4.85 -15.38 -5.48
CA PRO A 45 5.53 -15.03 -4.23
C PRO A 45 5.20 -15.97 -3.07
N LEU A 46 3.98 -16.51 -3.04
CA LEU A 46 3.52 -17.47 -2.03
C LEU A 46 4.42 -18.69 -1.91
N ALA A 47 5.04 -19.13 -3.01
CA ALA A 47 5.94 -20.29 -3.03
C ALA A 47 7.22 -20.07 -2.19
N PHE A 48 7.64 -18.82 -1.99
CA PHE A 48 8.86 -18.47 -1.27
C PHE A 48 8.64 -18.20 0.23
N LEU A 49 7.39 -18.04 0.68
CA LEU A 49 7.11 -17.69 2.08
C LEU A 49 7.70 -18.73 3.06
N GLY A 50 7.48 -20.01 2.78
CA GLY A 50 8.01 -21.10 3.62
C GLY A 50 9.54 -21.16 3.64
N PHE A 51 10.19 -20.83 2.53
CA PHE A 51 11.65 -20.75 2.46
C PHE A 51 12.18 -19.67 3.40
N PHE A 52 11.71 -18.43 3.28
CA PHE A 52 12.20 -17.33 4.11
C PHE A 52 11.87 -17.53 5.59
N LEU A 53 10.69 -18.05 5.93
CA LEU A 53 10.33 -18.34 7.33
C LEU A 53 11.21 -19.44 7.94
N SER A 54 11.60 -20.46 7.16
CA SER A 54 12.45 -21.55 7.67
C SER A 54 13.94 -21.20 7.68
N ALA A 55 14.42 -20.52 6.65
CA ALA A 55 15.84 -20.23 6.44
C ALA A 55 16.29 -18.92 7.11
N CYS A 56 15.43 -17.90 7.14
CA CYS A 56 15.83 -16.54 7.52
C CYS A 56 15.20 -16.05 8.83
N PHE A 57 14.04 -16.59 9.24
CA PHE A 57 13.40 -16.13 10.47
C PHE A 57 14.24 -16.54 11.71
N PRO A 58 14.58 -15.60 12.60
CA PRO A 58 15.46 -15.87 13.74
C PRO A 58 14.76 -16.70 14.84
N PRO A 59 15.52 -17.48 15.62
CA PRO A 59 14.99 -18.12 16.83
C PRO A 59 14.70 -17.08 17.94
N PRO A 60 13.75 -17.36 18.87
CA PRO A 60 12.94 -18.57 18.95
C PRO A 60 11.78 -18.60 17.95
N ARG A 61 11.57 -19.76 17.31
CA ARG A 61 10.54 -19.98 16.29
C ARG A 61 9.29 -20.58 16.90
N HIS A 62 8.38 -19.74 17.38
CA HIS A 62 7.08 -20.20 17.85
C HIS A 62 6.14 -20.45 16.66
N PRO A 63 5.54 -21.65 16.50
CA PRO A 63 4.68 -21.96 15.35
C PRO A 63 3.56 -20.93 15.14
N ALA A 64 2.85 -20.55 16.20
CA ALA A 64 1.77 -19.56 16.13
C ALA A 64 2.23 -18.18 15.65
N LEU A 65 3.47 -17.78 15.99
CA LEU A 65 4.04 -16.51 15.51
C LEU A 65 4.37 -16.60 14.01
N LEU A 66 4.98 -17.69 13.57
CA LEU A 66 5.30 -17.90 12.15
C LEU A 66 4.04 -17.96 11.31
N ASP A 67 2.99 -18.63 11.79
CA ASP A 67 1.71 -18.70 11.11
C ASP A 67 1.06 -17.31 11.02
N ALA A 68 1.07 -16.51 12.10
CA ALA A 68 0.56 -15.14 12.08
C ALA A 68 1.30 -14.24 11.08
N VAL A 69 2.65 -14.30 11.07
CA VAL A 69 3.47 -13.56 10.11
C VAL A 69 3.18 -14.01 8.68
N LYS A 70 3.03 -15.32 8.45
CA LYS A 70 2.72 -15.89 7.14
C LYS A 70 1.36 -15.44 6.63
N GLU A 71 0.31 -15.58 7.45
CA GLU A 71 -1.05 -15.15 7.13
C GLU A 71 -1.08 -13.66 6.76
N ARG A 72 -0.39 -12.83 7.55
CA ARG A 72 -0.30 -11.41 7.24
C ARG A 72 0.48 -11.10 5.96
N ALA A 73 1.55 -11.84 5.67
CA ALA A 73 2.26 -11.69 4.41
C ALA A 73 1.39 -12.10 3.21
N VAL A 74 0.58 -13.16 3.33
CA VAL A 74 -0.39 -13.56 2.29
C VAL A 74 -1.39 -12.42 2.03
N ASP A 75 -1.94 -11.84 3.09
CA ASP A 75 -2.87 -10.72 3.01
C ASP A 75 -2.25 -9.48 2.34
N LEU A 76 -0.99 -9.13 2.67
CA LEU A 76 -0.26 -8.05 1.98
C LEU A 76 -0.04 -8.37 0.49
N LEU A 77 0.32 -9.60 0.13
CA LEU A 77 0.50 -10.01 -1.26
C LEU A 77 -0.80 -9.89 -2.07
N LEU A 78 -1.94 -10.23 -1.47
CA LEU A 78 -3.25 -10.09 -2.11
C LEU A 78 -3.63 -8.61 -2.30
N ARG A 79 -3.36 -7.75 -1.31
CA ARG A 79 -3.58 -6.30 -1.46
C ARG A 79 -2.67 -5.65 -2.51
N ALA A 80 -1.46 -6.16 -2.66
CA ALA A 80 -0.49 -5.68 -3.63
C ALA A 80 -0.80 -6.11 -5.08
N GLN A 81 -1.71 -7.07 -5.29
CA GLN A 81 -2.01 -7.64 -6.60
C GLN A 81 -2.41 -6.62 -7.70
N PRO A 82 -3.18 -5.55 -7.41
CA PRO A 82 -3.55 -4.56 -8.43
C PRO A 82 -2.38 -3.66 -8.86
N GLU A 83 -1.29 -3.61 -8.09
CA GLU A 83 -0.15 -2.74 -8.37
C GLU A 83 0.73 -3.35 -9.47
N VAL A 84 0.70 -2.74 -10.66
CA VAL A 84 1.46 -3.23 -11.82
C VAL A 84 2.97 -3.25 -11.55
N LYS A 85 3.49 -2.29 -10.78
CA LYS A 85 4.91 -2.25 -10.42
C LYS A 85 5.37 -3.48 -9.63
N MET A 86 4.47 -4.14 -8.90
CA MET A 86 4.81 -5.40 -8.21
C MET A 86 5.21 -6.51 -9.17
N ALA A 87 4.75 -6.48 -10.43
CA ALA A 87 5.09 -7.45 -11.45
C ALA A 87 6.50 -7.27 -12.03
N GLU A 88 7.15 -6.13 -11.79
CA GLU A 88 8.53 -5.86 -12.23
C GLU A 88 9.57 -6.53 -11.32
N PHE A 89 9.19 -6.84 -10.07
CA PHE A 89 10.06 -7.52 -9.12
C PHE A 89 9.96 -9.04 -9.26
N SER A 90 11.05 -9.74 -8.93
CA SER A 90 11.02 -11.20 -8.91
C SER A 90 10.10 -11.73 -7.78
N PRO A 91 9.42 -12.87 -7.97
CA PRO A 91 8.52 -13.41 -6.94
C PRO A 91 9.19 -13.65 -5.58
N SER A 92 10.48 -13.97 -5.55
CA SER A 92 11.25 -14.12 -4.30
C SER A 92 11.40 -12.78 -3.56
N VAL A 93 11.66 -11.69 -4.27
CA VAL A 93 11.79 -10.35 -3.70
C VAL A 93 10.45 -9.86 -3.16
N VAL A 94 9.37 -10.04 -3.91
CA VAL A 94 8.02 -9.67 -3.45
C VAL A 94 7.64 -10.44 -2.19
N ALA A 95 7.95 -11.73 -2.11
CA ALA A 95 7.70 -12.55 -0.93
C ALA A 95 8.51 -12.09 0.29
N ALA A 96 9.79 -11.76 0.08
CA ALA A 96 10.66 -11.24 1.12
C ALA A 96 10.16 -9.89 1.65
N SER A 97 9.80 -8.96 0.76
CA SER A 97 9.22 -7.65 1.13
C SER A 97 7.95 -7.82 1.96
N ALA A 98 7.04 -8.72 1.55
CA ALA A 98 5.79 -8.99 2.27
C ALA A 98 6.03 -9.56 3.67
N LEU A 99 6.99 -10.47 3.80
CA LEU A 99 7.36 -11.04 5.10
C LEU A 99 8.02 -10.01 6.02
N LEU A 100 8.87 -9.13 5.49
CA LEU A 100 9.48 -8.07 6.29
C LEU A 100 8.45 -7.05 6.74
N ALA A 101 7.51 -6.65 5.86
CA ALA A 101 6.38 -5.80 6.21
C ALA A 101 5.49 -6.44 7.29
N ALA A 102 5.11 -7.70 7.12
CA ALA A 102 4.33 -8.45 8.12
C ALA A 102 5.07 -8.60 9.47
N ALA A 103 6.36 -8.90 9.43
CA ALA A 103 7.18 -8.99 10.63
C ALA A 103 7.32 -7.62 11.33
N GLY A 104 7.30 -6.53 10.58
CA GLY A 104 7.30 -5.17 11.14
C GLY A 104 6.01 -4.80 11.90
N GLU A 105 4.92 -5.52 11.70
CA GLU A 105 3.68 -5.34 12.47
C GLU A 105 3.54 -6.36 13.60
N ILE A 106 3.89 -7.62 13.33
CA ILE A 106 3.57 -8.76 14.22
C ILE A 106 4.77 -9.18 15.08
N ALA A 107 5.99 -9.08 14.52
CA ALA A 107 7.20 -9.67 15.08
C ALA A 107 8.34 -8.63 15.20
N VAL A 108 8.03 -7.42 15.65
CA VAL A 108 8.95 -6.26 15.69
C VAL A 108 10.30 -6.60 16.34
N ALA A 109 10.28 -7.39 17.42
CA ALA A 109 11.49 -7.82 18.11
C ALA A 109 12.43 -8.69 17.25
N HIS A 110 11.89 -9.46 16.30
CA HIS A 110 12.63 -10.33 15.39
C HIS A 110 13.04 -9.61 14.09
N LEU A 111 12.42 -8.47 13.80
CA LEU A 111 12.57 -7.77 12.52
C LEU A 111 14.03 -7.46 12.15
N PRO A 112 14.89 -6.90 13.03
CA PRO A 112 16.26 -6.55 12.63
C PRO A 112 17.09 -7.77 12.20
N ALA A 113 17.00 -8.86 12.96
CA ALA A 113 17.70 -10.10 12.64
C ALA A 113 17.13 -10.76 11.38
N PHE A 114 15.81 -10.69 11.19
CA PHE A 114 15.16 -11.22 10.00
C PHE A 114 15.56 -10.43 8.74
N GLN A 115 15.58 -9.09 8.81
CA GLN A 115 16.06 -8.22 7.73
C GLN A 115 17.50 -8.54 7.34
N ALA A 116 18.40 -8.70 8.32
CA ALA A 116 19.80 -9.04 8.07
C ALA A 116 19.93 -10.40 7.36
N ALA A 117 19.18 -11.42 7.80
CA ALA A 117 19.20 -12.73 7.17
C ALA A 117 18.63 -12.72 5.74
N VAL A 118 17.55 -11.98 5.50
CA VAL A 118 16.97 -11.79 4.17
C VAL A 118 17.92 -11.02 3.25
N ALA A 119 18.58 -9.97 3.74
CA ALA A 119 19.55 -9.19 2.98
C ALA A 119 20.80 -9.99 2.60
N ALA A 120 21.16 -11.01 3.41
CA ALA A 120 22.25 -11.93 3.10
C ALA A 120 21.87 -13.01 2.05
N CYS A 121 20.60 -13.12 1.66
CA CYS A 121 20.15 -14.10 0.68
C CYS A 121 20.55 -13.68 -0.75
N PRO A 122 21.23 -14.53 -1.53
CA PRO A 122 21.70 -14.19 -2.88
C PRO A 122 20.56 -14.03 -3.90
N PHE A 123 19.36 -14.52 -3.58
CA PHE A 123 18.19 -14.50 -4.46
C PHE A 123 17.29 -13.28 -4.30
N VAL A 124 17.71 -12.32 -3.47
CA VAL A 124 16.93 -11.11 -3.15
C VAL A 124 17.73 -9.89 -3.62
N ASN A 125 17.30 -9.30 -4.72
CA ASN A 125 17.78 -8.02 -5.24
C ASN A 125 16.70 -6.94 -5.09
N SER A 126 17.07 -5.66 -5.05
CA SER A 126 16.10 -4.54 -5.05
C SER A 126 15.03 -4.59 -3.93
N LEU A 127 15.33 -5.22 -2.80
CA LEU A 127 14.39 -5.42 -1.68
C LEU A 127 13.81 -4.10 -1.15
N ARG A 128 14.64 -3.05 -1.12
CA ARG A 128 14.23 -1.73 -0.66
C ARG A 128 13.13 -1.13 -1.53
N GLU A 129 13.34 -1.10 -2.84
CA GLU A 129 12.39 -0.52 -3.79
C GLU A 129 11.07 -1.29 -3.78
N CYS A 130 11.14 -2.63 -3.76
CA CYS A 130 9.96 -3.47 -3.63
C CYS A 130 9.20 -3.20 -2.31
N GLY A 131 9.94 -3.05 -1.20
CA GLY A 131 9.37 -2.72 0.10
C GLY A 131 8.70 -1.34 0.13
N GLU A 132 9.25 -0.34 -0.56
CA GLU A 132 8.66 1.01 -0.67
C GLU A 132 7.32 0.97 -1.43
N VAL A 133 7.26 0.27 -2.57
CA VAL A 133 6.01 0.12 -3.33
C VAL A 133 4.99 -0.69 -2.53
N MET A 134 5.41 -1.76 -1.84
CA MET A 134 4.51 -2.56 -1.00
C MET A 134 3.96 -1.76 0.19
N ALA A 135 4.79 -0.94 0.82
CA ALA A 135 4.40 -0.02 1.88
C ALA A 135 3.33 0.97 1.38
N ALA A 136 3.57 1.58 0.22
CA ALA A 136 2.65 2.54 -0.39
C ALA A 136 1.28 1.93 -0.71
N VAL A 137 1.25 0.72 -1.28
CA VAL A 137 -0.01 0.06 -1.68
C VAL A 137 -0.78 -0.47 -0.48
N CYS A 138 -0.08 -1.02 0.52
CA CYS A 138 -0.72 -1.69 1.64
C CYS A 138 -0.92 -0.78 2.87
N GLY A 139 -0.48 0.49 2.81
CA GLY A 139 -0.56 1.43 3.94
C GLY A 139 0.27 1.01 5.16
N VAL A 140 1.31 0.20 4.94
CA VAL A 140 2.22 -0.28 5.99
C VAL A 140 3.32 0.75 6.21
N VAL A 141 3.73 0.95 7.47
CA VAL A 141 4.90 1.80 7.76
C VAL A 141 6.10 1.19 7.05
N GLY A 142 6.75 1.96 6.17
CA GLY A 142 7.88 1.49 5.37
C GLY A 142 8.93 0.82 6.25
N VAL A 143 9.18 -0.46 6.01
CA VAL A 143 10.24 -1.20 6.69
C VAL A 143 11.55 -0.70 6.11
N GLY A 144 12.13 0.31 6.76
CA GLY A 144 13.44 0.81 6.43
C GLY A 144 14.46 -0.32 6.55
N VAL A 145 14.87 -0.89 5.41
CA VAL A 145 16.07 -1.73 5.35
C VAL A 145 17.23 -0.76 5.53
N GLY A 146 17.75 -0.69 6.75
CA GLY A 146 18.71 0.32 7.15
C GLY A 146 19.95 0.38 6.25
N VAL A 147 19.99 1.39 5.40
CA VAL A 147 21.11 2.34 5.45
C VAL A 147 20.54 3.52 6.21
N GLY A 148 20.97 3.71 7.46
CA GLY A 148 20.42 4.75 8.31
C GLY A 148 20.54 6.13 7.63
N PRO A 149 19.44 6.88 7.45
CA PRO A 149 19.58 8.30 7.29
C PRO A 149 19.90 8.86 8.67
N ALA A 150 20.90 9.75 8.75
CA ALA A 150 21.01 10.66 9.88
C ALA A 150 19.62 11.29 10.10
N ALA A 151 19.16 11.30 11.35
CA ALA A 151 17.95 12.00 11.73
C ALA A 151 18.10 13.47 11.31
N SER A 152 17.57 13.83 10.14
CA SER A 152 17.40 15.21 9.72
C SER A 152 16.16 15.70 10.45
N ALA A 153 16.38 16.32 11.60
CA ALA A 153 15.36 17.05 12.32
C ALA A 153 14.99 18.29 11.52
N ASP A 154 14.12 18.15 10.53
CA ASP A 154 13.46 19.30 9.91
C ASP A 154 12.23 19.67 10.74
N THR A 155 12.49 20.30 11.89
CA THR A 155 11.49 21.19 12.49
C THR A 155 11.41 22.45 11.63
N PRO A 156 10.23 22.83 11.10
CA PRO A 156 10.11 24.04 10.29
C PRO A 156 10.46 25.28 11.12
N VAL A 157 11.30 26.13 10.53
CA VAL A 157 11.71 27.43 11.06
C VAL A 157 10.48 28.32 11.27
N THR A 158 10.07 28.52 12.52
CA THR A 158 9.12 29.58 12.86
C THR A 158 9.86 30.91 12.95
N VAL A 159 9.66 31.75 11.93
CA VAL A 159 10.05 33.15 11.91
C VAL A 159 9.08 33.91 12.80
N LEU A 160 9.53 34.35 13.99
CA LEU A 160 9.09 35.58 14.65
C LEU A 160 10.06 35.86 15.80
N GLY A 161 10.96 36.81 15.56
CA GLY A 161 11.88 37.32 16.54
C GLY A 161 11.27 38.45 17.38
N HIS A 162 11.78 38.52 18.61
CA HIS A 162 11.93 39.71 19.45
C HIS A 162 10.70 40.37 20.09
N GLY A 163 10.73 40.44 21.42
CA GLY A 163 10.07 41.51 22.18
C GLY A 163 9.55 41.08 23.55
N HIS A 164 10.42 41.07 24.56
CA HIS A 164 10.03 41.11 25.97
C HIS A 164 9.15 42.33 26.28
N TYR A 165 8.19 42.20 27.20
CA TYR A 165 7.76 43.13 28.29
C TYR A 165 6.21 43.09 28.46
N ARG A 166 5.68 42.47 29.52
CA ARG A 166 5.29 42.99 30.85
C ARG A 166 3.99 43.82 30.91
N SER A 167 3.03 43.24 31.66
CA SER A 167 2.02 43.87 32.55
C SER A 167 0.67 44.38 32.01
N ALA A 168 -0.38 43.64 32.40
CA ALA A 168 -1.48 43.99 33.31
C ALA A 168 -2.49 45.13 33.03
N SER A 169 -3.75 44.83 33.44
CA SER A 169 -4.90 45.70 33.79
C SER A 169 -5.62 46.38 32.59
N SER A 170 -6.90 46.74 32.60
CA SER A 170 -8.13 46.54 33.41
C SER A 170 -9.22 47.32 32.66
N GLU A 171 -10.50 46.90 32.74
CA GLU A 171 -11.73 47.71 32.53
C GLU A 171 -11.96 48.38 31.14
N SER A 172 -13.16 48.71 30.64
CA SER A 172 -14.58 48.46 30.91
C SER A 172 -15.39 49.21 29.82
N ASP A 173 -16.59 48.70 29.52
CA ASP A 173 -17.84 49.41 29.17
C ASP A 173 -18.03 50.35 27.94
N ARG A 174 -19.21 50.15 27.32
CA ARG A 174 -20.19 51.12 26.76
C ARG A 174 -20.14 51.64 25.31
N THR A 175 -21.14 51.13 24.54
CA THR A 175 -22.28 51.80 23.85
C THR A 175 -22.15 52.72 22.62
N VAL A 176 -23.04 52.40 21.65
CA VAL A 176 -24.00 53.25 20.88
C VAL A 176 -23.58 53.90 19.54
N GLY A 177 -24.48 53.74 18.56
CA GLY A 177 -24.76 54.68 17.43
C GLY A 177 -24.57 54.03 16.05
N SER A 178 -25.61 53.51 15.36
CA SER A 178 -26.59 54.23 14.52
C SER A 178 -25.95 54.86 13.28
N ALA A 179 -26.45 54.83 12.04
CA ALA A 179 -27.53 54.15 11.32
C ALA A 179 -27.36 54.51 9.82
N ALA A 180 -28.12 53.81 8.95
CA ALA A 180 -28.60 54.25 7.63
C ALA A 180 -27.56 54.43 6.49
N ASN A 181 -27.86 54.26 5.21
CA ASN A 181 -28.94 53.63 4.42
C ASN A 181 -28.42 53.65 2.96
N VAL A 182 -29.18 52.99 2.07
CA VAL A 182 -29.31 53.26 0.62
C VAL A 182 -28.42 52.44 -0.33
N ALA A 183 -29.06 51.41 -0.89
CA ALA A 183 -29.23 51.06 -2.30
C ALA A 183 -28.23 51.61 -3.35
N ASP A 184 -27.78 50.73 -4.26
CA ASP A 184 -28.25 50.77 -5.66
C ASP A 184 -27.91 49.47 -6.40
N ALA A 185 -28.80 49.07 -7.29
CA ALA A 185 -28.73 47.85 -8.09
C ALA A 185 -28.09 48.13 -9.46
N LYS A 186 -27.21 47.25 -9.94
CA LYS A 186 -27.01 47.16 -11.40
C LYS A 186 -26.66 45.75 -11.89
N LYS A 187 -27.62 45.22 -12.64
CA LYS A 187 -27.59 43.99 -13.43
C LYS A 187 -26.60 44.08 -14.61
N ARG A 188 -26.32 42.88 -15.16
CA ARG A 188 -26.01 42.49 -16.57
C ARG A 188 -24.57 41.96 -16.73
N CYS A 189 -24.28 40.92 -17.52
CA CYS A 189 -25.04 39.92 -18.28
C CYS A 189 -24.05 38.79 -18.63
N MET A 190 -24.55 37.56 -18.75
CA MET A 190 -23.81 36.40 -19.24
C MET A 190 -23.61 36.49 -20.76
N GLY A 191 -22.40 36.20 -21.25
CA GLY A 191 -22.10 35.96 -22.66
C GLY A 191 -21.94 34.47 -22.95
N PRO A 192 -22.32 33.96 -24.13
CA PRO A 192 -22.21 32.54 -24.48
C PRO A 192 -20.80 32.17 -24.99
N PRO A 193 -20.35 30.91 -24.83
CA PRO A 193 -19.08 30.46 -25.36
C PRO A 193 -19.14 30.13 -26.86
N SER A 194 -18.07 30.51 -27.55
CA SER A 194 -17.80 30.36 -28.98
C SER A 194 -17.64 28.90 -29.41
N GLN A 195 -18.21 28.61 -30.57
CA GLN A 195 -18.09 27.37 -31.34
C GLN A 195 -16.66 27.21 -31.89
N TRP A 196 -16.11 26.01 -31.82
CA TRP A 196 -14.84 25.64 -32.45
C TRP A 196 -15.11 25.19 -33.89
N GLY A 197 -14.28 25.69 -34.82
CA GLY A 197 -14.15 25.16 -36.18
C GLY A 197 -13.17 24.00 -36.24
#